data_AF-A0A957P100-F1
#
_entry.id   AF-A0A957P100-F1
#
_cell.length_a   1.000
_cell.length_b   1.000
_cell.length_c   1.000
_cell.angle_alpha   90.00
_cell.angle_beta   90.00
_cell.angle_gamma   90.00
#
_symmetry.space_group_name_H-M   'P 1'
#
loop_
_entity.id
_entity.type
_entity.pdbx_description
1 polymer ?
#
loop_
_entity_poly.entity_id
_entity_poly.type
_entity_poly.pdbx_seq_one_letter_code
_entity_poly.pdbx_strand_id
1 'polypeptide(L)'
;TQSSWHNLTAGGAVVDTPGIRDFGLAGLYKQELAAFFPEIAAKATDCRFRNCTHINEVGCAVNKAVRRGEIAESRYHSYVCIHPTLA
;
A
#
# COMPACT_ATOMS: atom_id res chain seq x y z
N THR A 1 -15.48 0.49 23.68
CA THR A 1 -15.61 0.11 22.26
C THR A 1 -15.77 -1.40 22.23
N GLN A 2 -16.95 -1.92 21.91
CA GLN A 2 -17.20 -3.36 21.97
C GLN A 2 -17.38 -3.90 20.56
N SER A 3 -16.48 -4.82 20.18
CA SER A 3 -16.63 -5.60 18.96
C SER A 3 -17.65 -6.73 19.20
N SER A 4 -18.41 -7.09 18.18
CA SER A 4 -19.40 -8.16 18.23
C SER A 4 -19.03 -9.29 17.27
N TRP A 5 -19.35 -10.53 17.65
CA TRP A 5 -19.05 -11.74 16.89
C TRP A 5 -20.34 -12.34 16.35
N HIS A 6 -20.42 -12.56 15.04
CA HIS A 6 -21.60 -13.07 14.35
C HIS A 6 -21.25 -14.34 13.58
N ASN A 7 -21.82 -15.48 13.95
CA ASN A 7 -21.64 -16.72 13.20
C ASN A 7 -22.47 -16.71 11.91
N LEU A 8 -21.88 -17.18 10.81
CA LEU A 8 -22.57 -17.29 9.53
C LEU A 8 -23.19 -18.68 9.37
N THR A 9 -24.38 -18.73 8.77
CA THR A 9 -25.13 -19.99 8.55
C THR A 9 -24.40 -20.98 7.63
N ALA A 10 -23.56 -20.49 6.71
CA ALA A 10 -22.72 -21.30 5.84
C ALA A 10 -21.34 -21.67 6.45
N GLY A 11 -21.11 -21.34 7.73
CA GLY A 11 -19.82 -21.49 8.40
C GLY A 11 -18.96 -20.23 8.34
N GLY A 12 -18.05 -20.09 9.31
CA GLY A 12 -17.28 -18.86 9.54
C GLY A 12 -18.01 -17.85 10.42
N ALA A 13 -17.37 -16.69 10.63
CA ALA A 13 -17.92 -15.62 11.44
C ALA A 13 -17.45 -14.23 10.97
N VAL A 14 -18.24 -13.21 11.31
CA VAL A 14 -17.92 -11.79 11.11
C VAL A 14 -17.67 -11.15 12.47
N VAL A 15 -16.53 -10.47 12.60
CA VAL A 15 -16.26 -9.59 13.73
C VAL A 15 -16.58 -8.17 13.30
N ASP A 16 -17.61 -7.60 13.89
CA ASP A 16 -17.97 -6.21 13.67
C ASP A 16 -17.38 -5.33 14.78
N THR A 17 -16.62 -4.32 14.41
CA THR A 17 -15.95 -3.39 15.33
C THR A 17 -16.55 -2.00 15.16
N PRO A 18 -16.91 -1.27 16.23
CA PRO A 18 -17.43 0.09 16.12
C PRO A 18 -16.49 0.99 15.30
N GLY A 19 -17.05 1.82 14.42
CA GLY A 19 -16.34 2.52 13.35
C GLY A 19 -14.97 3.08 13.75
N ILE A 20 -13.93 2.55 13.12
CA ILE A 20 -12.59 3.12 13.14
C ILE A 20 -12.64 4.43 12.35
N ARG A 21 -12.41 5.55 13.04
CA ARG A 21 -12.35 6.89 12.41
C ARG A 21 -10.96 7.25 11.92
N ASP A 22 -9.94 6.62 12.50
CA ASP A 22 -8.55 6.86 12.16
C ASP A 22 -7.78 5.54 12.25
N PHE A 23 -7.18 5.12 11.15
CA PHE A 23 -6.39 3.90 11.05
C PHE A 23 -4.95 4.29 10.69
N GLY A 24 -4.07 4.25 11.68
CA GLY A 24 -2.64 4.45 11.47
C GLY A 24 -1.96 3.15 11.05
N LEU A 25 -1.10 3.23 10.04
CA LEU A 25 -0.16 2.15 9.74
C LEU A 25 0.99 2.23 10.74
N ALA A 26 0.96 1.36 11.76
CA ALA A 26 2.01 1.28 12.78
C ALA A 26 2.97 0.12 12.48
N GLY A 27 4.25 0.32 12.78
CA GLY A 27 5.26 -0.74 12.73
C GLY A 27 5.73 -1.14 11.32
N LEU A 28 5.56 -0.27 10.32
CA LEU A 28 6.10 -0.47 8.98
C LEU A 28 7.21 0.53 8.69
N TYR A 29 8.30 0.06 8.09
CA TYR A 29 9.35 0.91 7.56
C TYR A 29 9.05 1.36 6.13
N LYS A 30 9.50 2.55 5.73
CA LYS A 30 9.34 3.08 4.36
C LYS A 30 9.76 2.09 3.27
N GLN A 31 10.83 1.34 3.51
CA GLN A 31 11.39 0.37 2.56
C GLN A 31 10.47 -0.83 2.31
N GLU A 32 9.58 -1.15 3.25
CA GLU A 32 8.66 -2.27 3.15
C GLU A 32 7.39 -1.89 2.39
N LEU A 33 7.06 -0.59 2.31
CA LEU A 33 5.81 -0.11 1.72
C LEU A 33 5.60 -0.63 0.30
N ALA A 34 6.65 -0.65 -0.53
CA ALA A 34 6.55 -1.09 -1.92
C ALA A 34 6.10 -2.56 -2.05
N ALA A 35 6.45 -3.42 -1.09
CA ALA A 35 6.06 -4.83 -1.09
C ALA A 35 4.55 -5.04 -0.89
N PHE A 36 3.86 -4.09 -0.25
CA PHE A 36 2.42 -4.15 -0.02
C PHE A 36 1.58 -3.66 -1.21
N PHE A 37 2.22 -3.17 -2.26
CA PHE A 37 1.60 -2.80 -3.54
C PHE A 37 2.16 -3.73 -4.63
N PRO A 38 1.49 -4.87 -4.94
CA PRO A 38 2.03 -5.88 -5.85
C PRO A 38 2.49 -5.33 -7.20
N GLU A 39 1.74 -4.39 -7.76
CA GLU A 39 2.05 -3.70 -9.01
C GLU A 39 3.30 -2.81 -8.94
N ILE A 40 3.55 -2.18 -7.78
CA ILE A 40 4.76 -1.39 -7.53
C ILE A 40 5.94 -2.34 -7.30
N ALA A 41 5.78 -3.36 -6.46
CA ALA A 41 6.80 -4.37 -6.17
C ALA A 41 7.32 -5.04 -7.46
N ALA A 42 6.41 -5.42 -8.35
CA ALA A 42 6.78 -6.02 -9.64
C ALA A 42 7.67 -5.09 -10.47
N LYS A 43 7.31 -3.79 -10.58
CA LYS A 43 8.05 -2.80 -11.37
C LYS A 43 9.28 -2.24 -10.67
N ALA A 44 9.37 -2.35 -9.34
CA ALA A 44 10.50 -1.86 -8.57
C ALA A 44 11.81 -2.58 -8.93
N THR A 45 11.72 -3.84 -9.36
CA THR A 45 12.88 -4.64 -9.81
C THR A 45 13.58 -4.07 -11.05
N ASP A 46 12.86 -3.32 -11.89
CA ASP A 46 13.36 -2.67 -13.10
C ASP A 46 13.93 -1.26 -12.83
N CYS A 47 13.94 -0.81 -11.57
CA CYS A 47 14.49 0.51 -11.23
C CYS A 47 16.00 0.58 -11.44
N ARG A 48 16.45 1.74 -11.94
CA ARG A 48 17.88 2.02 -12.12
C ARG A 48 18.69 1.91 -10.82
N PHE A 49 18.08 2.30 -9.70
CA PHE A 49 18.72 2.34 -8.39
C PHE A 49 18.05 1.35 -7.44
N ARG A 50 18.85 0.63 -6.64
CA ARG A 50 18.36 -0.35 -5.65
C ARG A 50 17.62 0.29 -4.48
N ASN A 51 17.92 1.56 -4.16
CA ASN A 51 17.31 2.33 -3.09
C ASN A 51 16.27 3.35 -3.61
N CYS A 52 15.63 3.05 -4.75
CA CYS A 52 14.58 3.89 -5.31
C CYS A 52 13.37 3.92 -4.36
N THR A 53 12.95 5.11 -3.93
CA THR A 53 11.71 5.33 -3.16
C THR A 53 10.47 5.42 -4.06
N HIS A 54 10.68 5.47 -5.38
CA HIS A 54 9.64 5.55 -6.39
C HIS A 54 8.82 6.84 -6.39
N ILE A 55 9.30 7.91 -5.75
CA ILE A 55 8.57 9.18 -5.66
C ILE A 55 9.13 10.20 -6.67
N ASN A 56 10.41 10.57 -6.52
CA ASN A 56 11.04 11.65 -7.30
C ASN A 56 12.30 11.21 -8.07
N GLU A 57 12.56 9.91 -8.19
CA GLU A 57 13.76 9.42 -8.86
C GLU A 57 13.69 9.50 -10.38
N VAL A 58 14.77 10.02 -10.97
CA VAL A 58 14.97 10.04 -12.41
C VAL A 58 15.14 8.61 -12.93
N GLY A 59 14.31 8.22 -13.89
CA GLY A 59 14.38 6.90 -14.51
C GLY A 59 13.73 5.77 -13.70
N CYS A 60 12.98 6.09 -12.63
CA CYS A 60 12.18 5.13 -11.88
C CYS A 60 11.23 4.34 -12.81
N ALA A 61 11.30 3.00 -12.74
CA ALA A 61 10.45 2.12 -13.54
C ALA A 61 8.98 2.19 -13.12
N VAL A 62 8.71 2.36 -11.83
CA VAL A 62 7.36 2.59 -11.29
C VAL A 62 6.75 3.87 -11.89
N ASN A 63 7.47 5.00 -11.85
CA ASN A 63 6.98 6.27 -12.42
C ASN A 63 6.78 6.23 -13.93
N LYS A 64 7.50 5.36 -14.64
CA LYS A 64 7.24 5.09 -16.07
C LYS A 64 5.98 4.23 -16.23
N ALA A 65 5.83 3.18 -15.44
CA ALA A 65 4.67 2.30 -15.47
C ALA A 65 3.37 3.06 -15.14
N VAL A 66 3.38 3.98 -14.17
CA VAL A 66 2.26 4.89 -13.87
C VAL A 66 1.91 5.74 -15.09
N ARG A 67 2.92 6.38 -15.72
CA ARG A 67 2.71 7.19 -16.93
C ARG A 67 2.18 6.41 -18.14
N ARG A 68 2.46 5.10 -18.21
CA ARG A 68 1.95 4.21 -19.25
C ARG A 68 0.59 3.59 -18.90
N GLY A 69 0.04 3.87 -17.73
CA GLY A 69 -1.23 3.30 -17.25
C GLY A 69 -1.13 1.84 -16.79
N GLU A 70 0.07 1.28 -16.63
CA GLU A 70 0.30 -0.08 -16.11
C GLU A 70 0.07 -0.15 -14.59
N ILE A 71 0.30 0.96 -13.89
CA ILE A 71 -0.04 1.15 -12.48
C ILE A 71 -1.11 2.23 -12.42
N ALA A 72 -2.23 1.93 -11.77
CA ALA A 72 -3.29 2.90 -11.59
C ALA A 72 -2.80 4.13 -10.79
N GLU A 73 -3.12 5.32 -11.27
CA GLU A 73 -2.69 6.57 -10.64
C GLU A 73 -3.20 6.71 -9.20
N SER A 74 -4.42 6.22 -8.92
CA SER A 74 -4.98 6.17 -7.57
C SER A 74 -4.13 5.34 -6.60
N ARG A 75 -3.58 4.21 -7.08
CA ARG A 75 -2.72 3.32 -6.29
C ARG A 75 -1.37 3.97 -6.00
N TYR A 76 -0.78 4.58 -7.02
CA TYR A 76 0.45 5.35 -6.86
C TYR A 76 0.25 6.53 -5.89
N HIS A 77 -0.86 7.25 -6.00
CA HIS A 77 -1.20 8.33 -5.09
C HIS A 77 -1.31 7.83 -3.64
N SER A 78 -2.01 6.71 -3.39
CA SER A 78 -2.04 6.09 -2.05
C SER A 78 -0.65 5.77 -1.53
N TYR A 79 0.22 5.19 -2.36
CA TYR A 79 1.61 4.91 -2.01
C TYR A 79 2.36 6.18 -1.58
N VAL A 80 2.29 7.24 -2.38
CA VAL A 80 2.94 8.53 -2.09
C VAL A 80 2.38 9.19 -0.83
N CYS A 81 1.07 9.10 -0.58
CA CYS A 81 0.44 9.63 0.63
C CYS A 81 0.84 8.87 1.90
N ILE A 82 0.99 7.55 1.81
CA ILE A 82 1.35 6.70 2.96
C ILE A 82 2.84 6.79 3.27
N HIS A 83 3.71 6.87 2.26
CA HIS A 83 5.16 6.88 2.44
C HIS A 83 5.68 7.87 3.53
N PRO A 84 5.24 9.15 3.59
CA PRO A 84 5.68 10.07 4.63
C PRO A 84 5.09 9.79 6.03
N THR A 85 4.03 8.98 6.15
CA THR A 85 3.43 8.62 7.44
C THR A 85 4.19 7.50 8.14
N LEU A 86 5.11 6.83 7.43
CA LEU A 86 5.89 5.70 7.96
C LEU A 86 7.23 6.17 8.55
N ALA A 87 7.75 5.37 9.47
CA ALA A 87 9.07 5.54 10.08
C ALA A 87 10.18 5.42 9.02
#